data_AF-A0A5C7X7S8-F1
#
_entry.id   AF-A0A5C7X7S8-F1
#
_cell.length_a   1.000
_cell.length_b   1.000
_cell.length_c   1.000
_cell.angle_alpha   90.00
_cell.angle_beta   90.00
_cell.angle_gamma   90.00
#
_symmetry.space_group_name_H-M   'P 1'
#
loop_
_entity.id
_entity.type
_entity.pdbx_description
1 polymer ?
#
loop_
_entity_poly.entity_id
_entity_poly.type
_entity_poly.pdbx_seq_one_letter_code
_entity_poly.pdbx_strand_id
1 'polypeptide(L)'
;MEKDNLNDTLEALLPKELDDIITQNRHFMQLEYASAEDLAKMHADIPITNLRGVLTQAFVYKRIVPSKNAEYFCLVGFNSDLVAFHTSEVVAYDNVNNVALTASGSHYVVESFETGAPDFNLLLHICYIFHRDGIGNYLGVTSIFY
;
A
#
# COMPACT_ATOMS: atom_id res chain seq x y z
N MET A 1 -13.96 -7.97 34.50
CA MET A 1 -12.61 -8.55 34.35
C MET A 1 -12.44 -9.41 33.08
N GLU A 2 -13.48 -9.62 32.26
CA GLU A 2 -13.35 -10.29 30.93
C GLU A 2 -13.26 -9.33 29.73
N LYS A 3 -13.75 -8.08 29.86
CA LYS A 3 -13.74 -7.10 28.75
C LYS A 3 -12.34 -6.61 28.38
N ASP A 4 -11.45 -6.47 29.35
CA ASP A 4 -10.10 -5.94 29.12
C ASP A 4 -9.27 -6.92 28.26
N ASN A 5 -9.43 -8.24 28.48
CA ASN A 5 -8.69 -9.27 27.75
C ASN A 5 -9.12 -9.40 26.27
N LEU A 6 -10.39 -9.11 25.95
CA LEU A 6 -10.89 -9.16 24.57
C LEU A 6 -10.38 -7.99 23.74
N ASN A 7 -10.36 -6.78 24.31
CA ASN A 7 -9.85 -5.60 23.61
C ASN A 7 -8.35 -5.74 23.34
N ASP A 8 -7.58 -6.20 24.33
CA ASP A 8 -6.14 -6.47 24.15
C ASP A 8 -5.87 -7.51 23.05
N THR A 9 -6.73 -8.54 22.97
CA THR A 9 -6.63 -9.56 21.92
C THR A 9 -6.97 -9.00 20.54
N LEU A 10 -7.98 -8.14 20.43
CA LEU A 10 -8.36 -7.50 19.17
C LEU A 10 -7.29 -6.52 18.70
N GLU A 11 -6.74 -5.70 19.60
CA GLU A 11 -5.67 -4.76 19.28
C GLU A 11 -4.39 -5.47 18.83
N ALA A 12 -4.12 -6.67 19.37
CA ALA A 12 -2.98 -7.49 18.94
C ALA A 12 -3.12 -8.07 17.52
N LEU A 13 -4.34 -8.13 16.96
CA LEU A 13 -4.60 -8.66 15.62
C LEU A 13 -4.57 -7.59 14.51
N LEU A 14 -4.57 -6.32 14.90
CA LEU A 14 -4.60 -5.20 13.97
C LEU A 14 -3.17 -4.79 13.59
N PRO A 15 -2.87 -4.54 12.31
CA PRO A 15 -1.54 -4.15 11.88
C PRO A 15 -1.21 -2.75 12.40
N LYS A 16 -0.01 -2.59 12.95
CA LYS A 16 0.52 -1.29 13.41
C LYS A 16 1.49 -0.71 12.38
N GLU A 17 2.12 -1.58 11.62
CA GLU A 17 2.96 -1.23 10.49
C GLU A 17 2.74 -2.18 9.30
N LEU A 18 3.35 -1.84 8.17
CA LEU A 18 3.20 -2.59 6.93
C LEU A 18 3.66 -4.06 7.06
N ASP A 19 4.72 -4.32 7.82
CA ASP A 19 5.26 -5.67 8.02
C ASP A 19 4.32 -6.54 8.86
N ASP A 20 3.43 -5.96 9.68
CA ASP A 20 2.45 -6.71 10.47
C ASP A 20 1.33 -7.32 9.62
N ILE A 21 1.09 -6.80 8.41
CA ILE A 21 -0.05 -7.20 7.57
C ILE A 21 0.00 -8.67 7.20
N ILE A 22 1.18 -9.19 6.83
CA ILE A 22 1.35 -10.60 6.44
C ILE A 22 1.82 -11.37 7.68
N THR A 23 0.96 -12.17 8.30
CA THR A 23 1.34 -12.91 9.52
C THR A 23 1.78 -14.35 9.25
N GLN A 24 1.47 -14.88 8.06
CA GLN A 24 1.80 -16.26 7.67
C GLN A 24 2.47 -16.27 6.30
N ASN A 25 3.22 -17.35 6.01
CA ASN A 25 3.76 -17.58 4.66
C ASN A 25 4.62 -16.42 4.09
N ARG A 26 5.30 -15.65 4.96
CA ARG A 26 6.16 -14.50 4.60
C ARG A 26 7.29 -14.81 3.62
N HIS A 27 7.65 -16.08 3.46
CA HIS A 27 8.64 -16.51 2.47
C HIS A 27 8.07 -16.48 1.03
N PHE A 28 6.75 -16.40 0.86
CA PHE A 28 6.10 -16.22 -0.45
C PHE A 28 5.91 -14.75 -0.82
N MET A 29 5.64 -13.89 0.16
CA MET A 29 5.46 -12.46 -0.06
C MET A 29 5.87 -11.65 1.16
N GLN A 30 6.57 -10.54 0.93
CA GLN A 30 6.94 -9.56 1.94
C GLN A 30 6.50 -8.17 1.49
N LEU A 31 6.23 -7.29 2.46
CA LEU A 31 5.87 -5.91 2.23
C LEU A 31 6.95 -5.00 2.81
N GLU A 32 7.40 -4.05 2.01
CA GLU A 32 8.34 -3.03 2.45
C GLU A 32 7.90 -1.67 1.90
N TYR A 33 8.24 -0.58 2.58
CA TYR A 33 8.10 0.75 1.99
C TYR A 33 9.08 0.89 0.83
N ALA A 34 8.66 1.59 -0.23
CA ALA A 34 9.57 1.92 -1.31
C ALA A 34 10.61 2.92 -0.78
N SER A 35 11.88 2.60 -0.98
CA SER A 35 12.98 3.51 -0.66
C SER A 35 13.10 4.63 -1.70
N ALA A 36 13.85 5.68 -1.37
CA ALA A 36 14.20 6.70 -2.34
C ALA A 36 14.96 6.11 -3.56
N GLU A 37 15.74 5.05 -3.36
CA GLU A 37 16.43 4.35 -4.45
C GLU A 37 15.44 3.63 -5.37
N ASP A 38 14.40 3.01 -4.80
CA ASP A 38 13.35 2.35 -5.57
C ASP A 38 12.57 3.36 -6.44
N LEU A 39 12.19 4.50 -5.87
CA LEU A 39 11.53 5.59 -6.61
C LEU A 39 12.44 6.18 -7.70
N ALA A 40 13.75 6.29 -7.44
CA ALA A 40 14.71 6.74 -8.44
C ALA A 40 14.86 5.75 -9.60
N LYS A 41 14.81 4.45 -9.35
CA LYS A 41 14.85 3.40 -10.41
C LYS A 41 13.61 3.44 -11.30
N MET A 42 12.46 3.84 -10.76
CA MET A 42 11.21 4.00 -11.50
C MET A 42 11.09 5.37 -12.19
N HIS A 43 12.12 6.21 -12.14
CA HIS A 43 12.01 7.57 -12.62
C HIS A 43 11.72 7.65 -14.13
N ALA A 44 10.66 8.39 -14.49
CA ALA A 44 10.36 8.76 -15.86
C ALA A 44 9.71 10.14 -15.92
N ASP A 45 9.89 10.84 -17.04
CA ASP A 45 9.12 12.05 -17.36
C ASP A 45 7.72 11.63 -17.81
N ILE A 46 6.70 11.90 -16.99
CA ILE A 46 5.33 11.43 -17.23
C ILE A 46 4.45 12.59 -17.69
N PRO A 47 4.07 12.66 -18.98
CA PRO A 47 3.08 13.62 -19.43
C PRO A 47 1.70 13.24 -18.89
N ILE A 48 1.06 14.13 -18.13
CA ILE A 48 -0.24 13.85 -17.51
C ILE A 48 -1.35 13.91 -18.58
N THR A 49 -1.72 12.75 -19.11
CA THR A 49 -2.80 12.61 -20.12
C THR A 49 -4.05 11.90 -19.59
N ASN A 50 -3.91 11.02 -18.59
CA ASN A 50 -5.00 10.24 -18.01
C ASN A 50 -5.03 10.37 -16.47
N LEU A 51 -5.28 11.59 -15.98
CA LEU A 51 -5.35 11.85 -14.53
C LEU A 51 -6.59 11.16 -13.93
N ARG A 52 -6.34 10.22 -13.01
CA ARG A 52 -7.39 9.47 -12.32
C ARG A 52 -7.72 10.04 -10.95
N GLY A 53 -6.75 10.65 -10.28
CA GLY A 53 -6.95 11.28 -8.97
C GLY A 53 -5.71 11.96 -8.43
N VAL A 54 -5.91 12.69 -7.34
CA VAL A 54 -4.86 13.28 -6.51
C VAL A 54 -4.91 12.59 -5.15
N LEU A 55 -3.76 12.16 -4.65
CA LEU A 55 -3.61 11.48 -3.37
C LEU A 55 -2.80 12.33 -2.40
N THR A 56 -3.21 12.28 -1.12
CA THR A 56 -2.58 12.94 0.01
C THR A 56 -2.22 11.89 1.06
N GLN A 57 -1.25 12.21 1.93
CA GLN A 57 -0.71 11.29 2.93
C GLN A 57 -0.40 9.92 2.32
N ALA A 58 0.16 9.96 1.11
CA ALA A 58 0.36 8.76 0.33
C ALA A 58 1.72 8.14 0.64
N PHE A 59 1.83 6.84 0.42
CA PHE A 59 3.11 6.17 0.38
C PHE A 59 3.11 5.08 -0.68
N VAL A 60 4.30 4.79 -1.18
CA VAL A 60 4.52 3.65 -2.08
C VAL A 60 5.08 2.51 -1.25
N TYR A 61 4.53 1.32 -1.42
CA TYR A 61 5.08 0.11 -0.84
C TYR A 61 5.34 -0.91 -1.93
N LYS A 62 6.33 -1.77 -1.73
CA LYS A 62 6.69 -2.85 -2.63
C LYS A 62 6.24 -4.20 -2.07
N ARG A 63 5.66 -5.02 -2.95
CA ARG A 63 5.36 -6.44 -2.74
C ARG A 63 6.53 -7.23 -3.30
N ILE A 64 7.30 -7.86 -2.43
CA ILE A 64 8.44 -8.69 -2.81
C ILE A 64 7.95 -10.13 -2.91
N VAL A 65 8.16 -10.78 -4.05
CA VAL A 65 7.79 -12.19 -4.29
C VAL A 65 9.07 -12.99 -4.57
N PRO A 66 9.74 -13.52 -3.52
CA PRO A 66 11.06 -14.13 -3.65
C PRO A 66 11.12 -15.28 -4.66
N SER A 67 10.07 -16.12 -4.71
CA SER A 67 9.99 -17.27 -5.63
C SER A 67 9.98 -16.89 -7.11
N LYS A 68 9.62 -15.65 -7.43
CA LYS A 68 9.60 -15.10 -8.80
C LYS A 68 10.75 -14.14 -9.07
N ASN A 69 11.59 -13.84 -8.06
CA ASN A 69 12.56 -12.76 -8.10
C ASN A 69 11.94 -11.45 -8.65
N ALA A 70 10.75 -11.11 -8.14
CA ALA A 70 9.94 -10.02 -8.65
C ALA A 70 9.51 -9.07 -7.52
N GLU A 71 9.46 -7.79 -7.86
CA GLU A 71 9.04 -6.70 -6.99
C GLU A 71 7.92 -5.91 -7.70
N TYR A 72 6.83 -5.64 -6.98
CA TYR A 72 5.70 -4.88 -7.51
C TYR A 72 5.42 -3.69 -6.61
N PHE A 73 5.42 -2.49 -7.16
CA PHE A 73 5.19 -1.26 -6.40
C PHE A 73 3.71 -0.90 -6.42
N CYS A 74 3.15 -0.46 -5.30
CA CYS A 74 1.76 -0.02 -5.20
C CYS A 74 1.70 1.31 -4.47
N LEU A 75 0.87 2.24 -4.95
CA LEU A 75 0.60 3.51 -4.29
C LEU A 75 -0.69 3.40 -3.49
N VAL A 76 -0.65 3.90 -2.27
CA VAL A 76 -1.80 4.00 -1.36
C VAL A 76 -1.82 5.39 -0.74
N GLY A 77 -3.00 5.92 -0.47
CA GLY A 77 -3.18 7.23 0.16
C GLY A 77 -4.64 7.63 0.22
N PHE A 78 -4.92 8.88 0.59
CA PHE A 78 -6.28 9.41 0.65
C PHE A 78 -6.58 10.36 -0.50
N ASN A 79 -7.81 10.31 -1.02
CA ASN A 79 -8.30 11.37 -1.91
C ASN A 79 -8.72 12.63 -1.10
N SER A 80 -9.26 13.64 -1.79
CA SER A 80 -9.75 14.88 -1.17
C SER A 80 -10.88 14.70 -0.16
N ASP A 81 -11.64 13.60 -0.26
CA ASP A 81 -12.75 13.27 0.64
C ASP A 81 -12.29 12.37 1.81
N LEU A 82 -10.98 12.21 2.00
CA LEU A 82 -10.36 11.32 3.00
C LEU A 82 -10.76 9.85 2.84
N VAL A 83 -11.06 9.42 1.61
CA VAL A 83 -11.30 8.02 1.29
C VAL A 83 -9.98 7.35 0.92
N ALA A 84 -9.67 6.25 1.61
CA ALA A 84 -8.49 5.44 1.34
C ALA A 84 -8.56 4.85 -0.08
N PHE A 85 -7.45 4.95 -0.80
CA PHE A 85 -7.34 4.52 -2.18
C PHE A 85 -6.08 3.68 -2.36
N HIS A 86 -6.20 2.59 -3.10
CA HIS A 86 -5.11 1.70 -3.47
C HIS A 86 -5.05 1.56 -4.97
N THR A 87 -3.89 1.81 -5.56
CA THR A 87 -3.72 1.75 -7.02
C THR A 87 -3.35 0.34 -7.49
N SER A 88 -3.53 0.07 -8.79
CA SER A 88 -2.78 -1.03 -9.41
C SER A 88 -1.27 -0.77 -9.33
N GLU A 89 -0.47 -1.73 -9.79
CA GLU A 89 0.99 -1.61 -9.82
C GLU A 89 1.45 -0.28 -10.40
N VAL A 90 2.39 0.38 -9.72
CA VAL A 90 3.09 1.58 -10.19
C VAL A 90 4.27 1.12 -11.02
N VAL A 91 4.31 1.56 -12.28
CA VAL A 91 5.34 1.15 -13.26
C VAL A 91 6.33 2.27 -13.56
N ALA A 92 5.98 3.52 -13.26
CA ALA A 92 6.88 4.67 -13.36
C ALA A 92 6.46 5.77 -12.38
N TYR A 93 7.43 6.58 -11.97
CA TYR A 93 7.22 7.69 -11.06
C TYR A 93 7.99 8.95 -11.50
N ASP A 94 7.31 10.08 -11.63
CA ASP A 94 7.92 11.37 -11.92
C ASP A 94 8.21 12.09 -10.60
N ASN A 95 9.49 12.17 -10.23
CA ASN A 95 9.94 12.81 -8.99
C ASN A 95 9.80 14.34 -9.01
N VAL A 96 9.73 14.96 -10.19
CA VAL A 96 9.65 16.42 -10.32
C VAL A 96 8.21 16.87 -10.17
N ASN A 97 7.28 16.15 -10.81
CA ASN A 97 5.87 16.49 -10.81
C ASN A 97 5.03 15.68 -9.80
N ASN A 98 5.68 14.76 -9.07
CA ASN A 98 5.05 13.81 -8.15
C ASN A 98 3.90 13.01 -8.78
N VAL A 99 4.16 12.40 -9.94
CA VAL A 99 3.15 11.65 -10.69
C VAL A 99 3.50 10.17 -10.71
N ALA A 100 2.57 9.31 -10.31
CA ALA A 100 2.67 7.87 -10.49
C ALA A 100 1.90 7.44 -11.74
N LEU A 101 2.55 6.72 -12.65
CA LEU A 101 1.91 5.97 -13.73
C LEU A 101 1.72 4.53 -13.28
N THR A 102 0.49 4.05 -13.43
CA THR A 102 0.13 2.68 -13.04
C THR A 102 0.02 1.76 -14.25
N ALA A 103 0.13 0.44 -14.05
CA ALA A 103 -0.01 -0.58 -15.08
C ALA A 103 -1.37 -0.54 -15.82
N SER A 104 -2.40 0.04 -15.20
CA SER A 104 -3.71 0.30 -15.83
C SER A 104 -3.69 1.47 -16.83
N GLY A 105 -2.60 2.23 -16.91
CA GLY A 105 -2.51 3.48 -17.67
C GLY A 105 -3.06 4.70 -16.93
N SER A 106 -3.46 4.56 -15.66
CA SER A 106 -3.94 5.68 -14.85
C SER A 106 -2.78 6.48 -14.25
N HIS A 107 -2.93 7.81 -14.21
CA HIS A 107 -1.99 8.72 -13.54
C HIS A 107 -2.58 9.20 -12.22
N TYR A 108 -1.73 9.25 -11.18
CA TYR A 108 -2.08 9.82 -9.88
C TYR A 108 -1.04 10.86 -9.51
N VAL A 109 -1.50 12.05 -9.10
CA VAL A 109 -0.64 13.07 -8.51
C VAL A 109 -0.55 12.80 -7.02
N VAL A 110 0.65 12.82 -6.46
CA VAL A 110 0.89 12.73 -5.02
C VAL A 110 1.17 14.14 -4.49
N GLU A 111 0.19 14.71 -3.80
CA GLU A 111 0.30 16.06 -3.23
C GLU A 111 1.14 16.06 -1.95
N SER A 112 1.04 15.00 -1.15
CA SER A 112 1.84 14.83 0.06
C SER A 112 2.16 13.36 0.30
N PHE A 113 3.42 13.13 0.70
CA PHE A 113 3.86 11.84 1.22
C PHE A 113 3.68 11.78 2.72
N GLU A 114 3.38 10.59 3.22
CA GLU A 114 3.35 10.31 4.65
C GLU A 114 4.78 10.34 5.23
N THR A 115 4.99 11.14 6.29
CA THR A 115 6.33 11.39 6.87
C THR A 115 6.55 10.67 8.21
N GLY A 116 5.70 9.69 8.54
CA GLY A 116 5.69 9.02 9.84
C GLY A 116 5.17 7.58 9.77
N ALA A 117 4.66 7.07 10.90
CA ALA A 117 3.93 5.81 10.90
C ALA A 117 2.66 5.96 10.03
N PRO A 118 2.36 4.98 9.17
CA PRO A 118 1.24 5.08 8.25
C PRO A 118 -0.09 5.19 8.98
N ASP A 119 -1.03 5.94 8.42
CA ASP A 119 -2.40 5.99 8.94
C ASP A 119 -2.99 4.57 8.95
N PHE A 120 -3.57 4.24 10.09
CA PHE A 120 -4.14 2.92 10.35
C PHE A 120 -5.19 2.50 9.32
N ASN A 121 -5.99 3.45 8.80
CA ASN A 121 -6.99 3.14 7.78
C ASN A 121 -6.37 2.72 6.45
N LEU A 122 -5.19 3.25 6.10
CA LEU A 122 -4.46 2.82 4.90
C LEU A 122 -3.94 1.39 5.06
N LEU A 123 -3.44 1.01 6.25
CA LEU A 123 -3.06 -0.37 6.54
C LEU A 123 -4.25 -1.32 6.44
N LEU A 124 -5.39 -0.96 7.04
CA LEU A 124 -6.62 -1.74 6.93
C LEU A 124 -7.12 -1.84 5.49
N HIS A 125 -6.96 -0.77 4.70
CA HIS A 125 -7.33 -0.77 3.29
C HIS A 125 -6.44 -1.73 2.50
N ILE A 126 -5.13 -1.81 2.77
CA ILE A 126 -4.25 -2.82 2.18
C ILE A 126 -4.74 -4.23 2.55
N CYS A 127 -5.09 -4.48 3.81
CA CYS A 127 -5.64 -5.77 4.24
C CYS A 127 -6.89 -6.17 3.43
N TYR A 128 -7.82 -5.23 3.26
CA TYR A 128 -9.01 -5.42 2.43
C TYR A 128 -8.65 -5.78 0.98
N ILE A 129 -7.70 -5.08 0.37
CA ILE A 129 -7.24 -5.33 -1.00
C ILE A 129 -6.66 -6.74 -1.14
N PHE A 130 -5.87 -7.21 -0.19
CA PHE A 130 -5.31 -8.57 -0.20
C PHE A 130 -6.41 -9.65 -0.18
N HIS A 131 -7.48 -9.44 0.57
CA HIS A 131 -8.64 -10.33 0.58
C HIS A 131 -9.45 -10.26 -0.70
N ARG A 132 -9.70 -9.05 -1.22
CA ARG A 132 -10.36 -8.84 -2.51
C ARG A 132 -9.62 -9.57 -3.64
N ASP A 133 -8.29 -9.53 -3.62
CA ASP A 133 -7.43 -10.17 -4.62
C ASP A 133 -7.25 -11.70 -4.37
N GLY A 134 -7.89 -12.25 -3.33
CA GLY A 134 -7.95 -13.69 -3.06
C GLY A 134 -6.71 -14.29 -2.39
N ILE A 135 -5.75 -13.46 -1.97
CA ILE A 135 -4.48 -13.91 -1.35
C ILE A 135 -4.42 -13.69 0.16
N GLY A 136 -5.35 -12.90 0.73
CA GLY A 136 -5.34 -12.52 2.14
C GLY A 136 -5.32 -13.70 3.11
N ASN A 137 -6.24 -14.66 2.95
CA ASN A 137 -6.29 -15.87 3.80
C ASN A 137 -5.00 -16.68 3.77
N TYR A 138 -4.39 -16.82 2.59
CA TYR A 138 -3.16 -17.59 2.42
C TYR A 138 -1.96 -16.95 3.12
N LEU A 139 -1.93 -15.62 3.19
CA LEU A 139 -0.86 -14.83 3.80
C LEU A 139 -1.12 -14.50 5.28
N GLY A 140 -2.22 -15.01 5.86
CA GLY A 140 -2.61 -14.71 7.24
C GLY A 140 -2.96 -13.23 7.45
N VAL A 141 -3.46 -12.55 6.41
CA VAL A 141 -3.85 -11.14 6.49
C VAL A 141 -5.16 -11.02 7.25
N THR A 142 -5.24 -10.08 8.20
CA THR A 142 -6.47 -9.82 8.96
C THR A 142 -7.63 -9.47 8.01
N SER A 143 -8.77 -10.14 8.17
CA SER A 143 -9.96 -9.88 7.36
C SER A 143 -10.65 -8.60 7.81
N ILE A 144 -10.77 -7.65 6.89
CA ILE A 144 -11.44 -6.36 7.11
C ILE A 144 -12.57 -6.21 6.10
N PHE A 145 -13.72 -5.75 6.56
CA PHE A 145 -14.89 -5.46 5.74
C PHE A 145 -15.14 -3.94 5.77
N TYR A 146 -15.18 -3.32 4.59
CA TYR A 146 -15.50 -1.92 4.37
C TYR A 146 -16.95 -1.77 3.88
#